data_AF-M0E4F3-F1
#
_entry.id   AF-M0E4F3-F1
#
_cell.length_a   1.000
_cell.length_b   1.000
_cell.length_c   1.000
_cell.angle_alpha   90.00
_cell.angle_beta   90.00
_cell.angle_gamma   90.00
#
_symmetry.space_group_name_H-M   'P 1'
#
loop_
_entity.id
_entity.type
_entity.pdbx_description
1 polymer ?
#
loop_
_entity_poly.entity_id
_entity_poly.type
_entity_poly.pdbx_seq_one_letter_code
_entity_poly.pdbx_strand_id
1 'polypeptide(L)'
;MSGPDIGEQQGGVLSPSERYGLYTTDLKTQSPNDELRAQLRERLEASLRDLRLLAERLPDDDIKRVFGDDDGASGTTSVATDVVALCWLGFDLAEKSPEWRVKQGIERALYAHNEDGEVNLSVVRQPLLPAAASLDRFRQHDLNTSDAYGTLEHLWAASDINPFELYDVTSEKLGREFALPPADLMIERLAYRAQARRFPAAQVMDVSTDDDLKEM
;
A
#
# COMPACT_ATOMS: atom_id res chain seq x y z
N MET A 1 -13.22 13.03 25.76
CA MET A 1 -12.09 12.88 24.83
C MET A 1 -12.07 11.43 24.40
N SER A 2 -12.65 11.12 23.25
CA SER A 2 -12.55 9.79 22.66
C SER A 2 -11.26 9.78 21.83
N GLY A 3 -10.36 8.84 22.13
CA GLY A 3 -9.18 8.61 21.30
C GLY A 3 -9.58 8.19 19.88
N PRO A 4 -8.63 8.16 18.92
CA PRO A 4 -8.92 7.64 17.60
C PRO A 4 -9.54 6.25 17.72
N ASP A 5 -10.63 6.02 16.99
CA ASP A 5 -11.30 4.73 16.87
C ASP A 5 -10.38 3.80 16.05
N ILE A 6 -9.31 3.34 16.71
CA ILE A 6 -8.41 2.30 16.20
C ILE A 6 -9.25 1.03 16.35
N GLY A 7 -10.11 0.79 15.36
CA GLY A 7 -11.24 -0.12 15.45
C GLY A 7 -10.92 -1.38 16.24
N GLU A 8 -11.78 -1.71 17.20
CA GLU A 8 -11.83 -3.02 17.86
C GLU A 8 -12.17 -4.10 16.81
N GLN A 9 -11.27 -4.34 15.86
CA GLN A 9 -11.36 -5.48 14.96
C GLN A 9 -11.07 -6.73 15.79
N GLN A 10 -12.14 -7.36 16.26
CA GLN A 10 -12.07 -8.67 16.90
C GLN A 10 -11.51 -9.68 15.88
N GLY A 11 -10.39 -10.33 16.21
CA GLY A 11 -9.91 -11.51 15.47
C GLY A 11 -8.92 -11.27 14.31
N GLY A 12 -7.88 -10.47 14.50
CA GLY A 12 -6.76 -10.36 13.56
C GLY A 12 -5.45 -10.93 14.12
N VAL A 13 -4.44 -11.01 13.26
CA VAL A 13 -3.06 -11.41 13.60
C VAL A 13 -2.49 -10.64 14.79
N LEU A 14 -2.74 -9.33 14.81
CA LEU A 14 -2.27 -8.43 15.86
C LEU A 14 -3.30 -8.33 16.98
N SER A 15 -2.82 -8.42 18.22
CA SER A 15 -3.61 -8.08 19.39
C SER A 15 -3.97 -6.59 19.40
N PRO A 16 -5.06 -6.19 20.09
CA PRO A 16 -5.42 -4.79 20.24
C PRO A 16 -4.28 -3.91 20.80
N SER A 17 -3.51 -4.44 21.75
CA SER A 17 -2.34 -3.75 22.33
C SER A 17 -1.21 -3.55 21.32
N GLU A 18 -0.94 -4.52 20.45
CA GLU A 18 0.06 -4.40 19.39
C GLU A 18 -0.38 -3.37 18.34
N ARG A 19 -1.67 -3.35 17.97
CA ARG A 19 -2.21 -2.32 17.06
C ARG A 19 -2.05 -0.92 17.65
N TYR A 20 -2.42 -0.76 18.92
CA TYR A 20 -2.22 0.51 19.62
C TYR A 20 -0.74 0.89 19.66
N GLY A 21 0.14 -0.06 20.00
CA GLY A 21 1.58 0.14 20.02
C GLY A 21 2.14 0.59 18.68
N LEU A 22 1.70 -0.01 17.57
CA LEU A 22 2.06 0.38 16.20
C LEU A 22 1.57 1.79 15.84
N TYR A 23 0.41 2.20 16.36
CA TYR A 23 -0.16 3.50 16.08
C TYR A 23 0.52 4.63 16.86
N THR A 24 0.91 4.37 18.12
CA THR A 24 1.42 5.41 19.02
C THR A 24 2.95 5.49 19.09
N THR A 25 3.66 4.55 18.48
CA THR A 25 5.12 4.42 18.64
C THR A 25 5.84 4.56 17.31
N ASP A 26 6.77 5.50 17.21
CA ASP A 26 7.70 5.56 16.08
C ASP A 26 8.78 4.47 16.23
N LEU A 27 8.53 3.32 15.61
CA LEU A 27 9.44 2.16 15.61
C LEU A 27 10.80 2.44 14.96
N LYS A 28 10.97 3.52 14.18
CA LYS A 28 12.28 3.89 13.59
C LYS A 28 13.29 4.29 14.65
N THR A 29 12.81 4.82 15.77
CA THR A 29 13.63 5.29 16.89
C THR A 29 14.00 4.17 17.86
N GLN A 30 13.35 3.00 17.73
CA GLN A 30 13.57 1.87 18.62
C GLN A 30 14.70 0.96 18.15
N SER A 31 15.38 0.32 19.11
CA SER A 31 16.40 -0.70 18.84
C SER A 31 15.82 -1.88 18.05
N PRO A 32 16.54 -2.48 17.09
CA PRO A 32 16.10 -3.72 16.43
C PRO A 32 15.84 -4.90 17.36
N ASN A 33 16.46 -4.87 18.55
CA ASN A 33 16.30 -5.88 19.60
C ASN A 33 15.26 -5.48 20.65
N ASP A 34 14.45 -4.45 20.39
CA ASP A 34 13.30 -4.12 21.21
C ASP A 34 12.31 -5.29 21.23
N GLU A 35 11.76 -5.58 22.41
CA GLU A 35 10.87 -6.72 22.64
C GLU A 35 9.63 -6.66 21.74
N LEU A 36 9.02 -5.48 21.60
CA LEU A 36 7.86 -5.28 20.72
C LEU A 36 8.24 -5.60 19.27
N ARG A 37 9.41 -5.13 18.81
CA ARG A 37 9.88 -5.39 17.44
C ARG A 37 10.23 -6.86 17.21
N ALA A 38 10.71 -7.60 18.21
CA ALA A 38 10.95 -9.03 18.10
C ALA A 38 9.61 -9.80 18.00
N GLN A 39 8.66 -9.51 18.89
CA GLN A 39 7.34 -10.13 18.90
C GLN A 39 6.58 -9.88 17.58
N LEU A 40 6.61 -8.64 17.07
CA LEU A 40 5.97 -8.31 15.80
C LEU A 40 6.58 -9.08 14.60
N ARG A 41 7.89 -9.33 14.60
CA ARG A 41 8.56 -10.14 13.56
C ARG A 41 8.11 -11.59 13.61
N GLU A 42 8.14 -12.20 14.79
CA GLU A 42 7.68 -13.58 14.98
C GLU A 42 6.21 -13.74 14.59
N ARG A 43 5.38 -12.73 14.94
CA ARG A 43 3.97 -12.70 14.58
C ARG A 43 3.77 -12.62 13.07
N LEU A 44 4.51 -11.75 12.38
CA LEU A 44 4.46 -11.65 10.92
C LEU A 44 4.83 -12.99 10.26
N GLU A 45 5.88 -13.65 10.72
CA GLU A 45 6.28 -14.97 10.21
C GLU A 45 5.20 -16.04 10.42
N ALA A 46 4.61 -16.10 11.61
CA ALA A 46 3.51 -17.03 11.90
C ALA A 46 2.31 -16.77 10.97
N SER A 47 1.98 -15.51 10.75
CA SER A 47 0.84 -15.11 9.92
C SER A 47 1.03 -15.47 8.45
N LEU A 48 2.25 -15.34 7.91
CA LEU A 48 2.55 -15.78 6.56
C LEU A 48 2.40 -17.30 6.41
N ARG A 49 2.70 -18.08 7.47
CA ARG A 49 2.48 -19.54 7.48
C ARG A 49 0.99 -19.87 7.54
N ASP A 50 0.20 -19.12 8.32
CA ASP A 50 -1.25 -19.29 8.40
C ASP A 50 -1.93 -18.92 7.07
N LEU A 51 -1.54 -17.81 6.45
CA LEU A 51 -2.04 -17.41 5.12
C LEU A 51 -1.74 -18.48 4.06
N ARG A 52 -0.54 -19.09 4.11
CA ARG A 52 -0.21 -20.23 3.25
C ARG A 52 -1.14 -21.41 3.50
N LEU A 53 -1.41 -21.77 4.76
CA LEU A 53 -2.30 -22.87 5.09
C LEU A 53 -3.74 -22.59 4.60
N LEU A 54 -4.21 -21.34 4.75
CA LEU A 54 -5.51 -20.92 4.23
C LEU A 54 -5.55 -21.03 2.70
N ALA A 55 -4.53 -20.54 2.00
CA ALA A 55 -4.45 -20.68 0.53
C ALA A 55 -4.41 -22.14 0.06
N GLU A 56 -3.85 -23.06 0.87
CA GLU A 56 -3.80 -24.49 0.54
C GLU A 56 -5.10 -25.25 0.88
N ARG A 57 -5.98 -24.70 1.71
CA ARG A 57 -7.11 -25.44 2.32
C ARG A 57 -8.48 -24.83 2.15
N LEU A 58 -8.56 -23.52 1.95
CA LEU A 58 -9.82 -22.81 1.87
C LEU A 58 -10.46 -23.06 0.49
N PRO A 59 -11.76 -23.38 0.41
CA PRO A 59 -12.45 -23.52 -0.88
C PRO A 59 -12.51 -22.20 -1.64
N ASP A 60 -12.48 -22.28 -2.98
CA ASP A 60 -12.53 -21.12 -3.87
C ASP A 60 -13.73 -20.19 -3.60
N ASP A 61 -14.90 -20.73 -3.25
CA ASP A 61 -16.08 -19.92 -2.95
C ASP A 61 -15.92 -19.07 -1.69
N ASP A 62 -15.21 -19.58 -0.68
CA ASP A 62 -14.91 -18.82 0.54
C ASP A 62 -13.82 -17.78 0.29
N ILE A 63 -12.83 -18.09 -0.56
CA ILE A 63 -11.86 -17.10 -1.06
C ILE A 63 -12.60 -15.98 -1.80
N LYS A 64 -13.49 -16.32 -2.73
CA LYS A 64 -14.30 -15.35 -3.50
C LYS A 64 -15.15 -14.46 -2.58
N ARG A 65 -15.69 -14.97 -1.48
CA ARG A 65 -16.44 -14.15 -0.50
C ARG A 65 -15.59 -13.14 0.25
N VAL A 66 -14.29 -13.38 0.39
CA VAL A 66 -13.36 -12.45 1.06
C VAL A 66 -12.88 -11.37 0.10
N PHE A 67 -12.62 -11.75 -1.15
CA PHE A 67 -12.05 -10.86 -2.17
C PHE A 67 -13.09 -10.17 -3.05
N GLY A 68 -14.29 -10.74 -3.20
CA GLY A 68 -15.38 -10.18 -3.99
C GLY A 68 -16.29 -9.30 -3.13
N ASP A 69 -16.57 -8.09 -3.60
CA ASP A 69 -17.73 -7.31 -3.18
C ASP A 69 -18.66 -7.17 -4.39
N ASP A 70 -19.97 -7.33 -4.14
CA ASP A 70 -21.04 -7.21 -5.13
C ASP A 70 -21.23 -5.76 -5.63
N ASP A 71 -20.56 -4.75 -5.04
CA ASP A 71 -20.63 -3.35 -5.47
C ASP A 71 -19.42 -2.53 -4.95
N GLY A 72 -18.36 -2.39 -5.75
CA GLY A 72 -17.22 -1.48 -5.49
C GLY A 72 -16.02 -2.12 -4.77
N ALA A 73 -14.81 -1.58 -5.00
CA ALA A 73 -13.55 -2.13 -4.48
C ALA A 73 -13.61 -2.35 -2.96
N SER A 74 -13.69 -3.61 -2.53
CA SER A 74 -13.79 -3.95 -1.11
C SER A 74 -12.56 -3.45 -0.36
N GLY A 75 -12.74 -2.94 0.86
CA GLY A 75 -11.60 -2.56 1.71
C GLY A 75 -10.58 -3.69 1.88
N THR A 76 -11.02 -4.95 1.76
CA THR A 76 -10.17 -6.14 1.81
C THR A 76 -9.25 -6.26 0.60
N THR A 77 -9.69 -5.90 -0.62
CA THR A 77 -8.82 -5.93 -1.81
C THR A 77 -7.69 -4.90 -1.72
N SER A 78 -7.96 -3.71 -1.17
CA SER A 78 -6.92 -2.71 -0.89
C SER A 78 -5.92 -3.23 0.13
N VAL A 79 -6.39 -3.83 1.23
CA VAL A 79 -5.51 -4.41 2.26
C VAL A 79 -4.66 -5.56 1.69
N ALA A 80 -5.24 -6.42 0.85
CA ALA A 80 -4.50 -7.49 0.19
C ALA A 80 -3.40 -6.93 -0.73
N THR A 81 -3.66 -5.82 -1.41
CA THR A 81 -2.67 -5.11 -2.24
C THR A 81 -1.51 -4.59 -1.39
N ASP A 82 -1.79 -4.02 -0.21
CA ASP A 82 -0.75 -3.61 0.74
C ASP A 82 0.09 -4.79 1.25
N VAL A 83 -0.52 -5.96 1.43
CA VAL A 83 0.20 -7.19 1.79
C VAL A 83 1.14 -7.64 0.65
N VAL A 84 0.70 -7.54 -0.61
CA VAL A 84 1.59 -7.79 -1.77
C VAL A 84 2.75 -6.80 -1.80
N ALA A 85 2.49 -5.52 -1.54
CA ALA A 85 3.53 -4.49 -1.46
C ALA A 85 4.52 -4.75 -0.30
N LEU A 86 4.03 -5.22 0.85
CA LEU A 86 4.87 -5.68 1.96
C LEU A 86 5.76 -6.85 1.55
N CYS A 87 5.22 -7.86 0.85
CA CYS A 87 5.99 -9.00 0.38
C CYS A 87 7.07 -8.57 -0.63
N TRP A 88 6.71 -7.75 -1.62
CA TRP A 88 7.65 -7.17 -2.59
C TRP A 88 8.83 -6.51 -1.87
N LEU A 89 8.52 -5.61 -0.95
CA LEU A 89 9.52 -4.87 -0.20
C LEU A 89 10.37 -5.77 0.69
N GLY A 90 9.76 -6.77 1.33
CA GLY A 90 10.48 -7.76 2.13
C GLY A 90 11.50 -8.52 1.30
N PHE A 91 11.15 -8.92 0.07
CA PHE A 91 12.08 -9.58 -0.85
C PHE A 91 13.16 -8.62 -1.35
N ASP A 92 12.82 -7.37 -1.67
CA ASP A 92 13.79 -6.37 -2.13
C ASP A 92 14.84 -6.07 -1.04
N LEU A 93 14.38 -5.80 0.19
CA LEU A 93 15.26 -5.55 1.34
C LEU A 93 16.11 -6.77 1.73
N ALA A 94 15.64 -7.98 1.44
CA ALA A 94 16.38 -9.22 1.69
C ALA A 94 17.23 -9.68 0.49
N GLU A 95 17.31 -8.88 -0.58
CA GLU A 95 18.02 -9.18 -1.82
C GLU A 95 17.57 -10.51 -2.46
N LYS A 96 16.26 -10.78 -2.43
CA LYS A 96 15.63 -12.03 -2.91
C LYS A 96 14.87 -11.89 -4.22
N SER A 97 15.28 -10.99 -5.11
CA SER A 97 14.70 -10.77 -6.44
C SER A 97 13.15 -10.72 -6.40
N PRO A 98 12.56 -9.59 -5.94
CA PRO A 98 11.13 -9.49 -5.74
C PRO A 98 10.30 -9.83 -6.98
N GLU A 99 10.78 -9.45 -8.17
CA GLU A 99 10.18 -9.76 -9.47
C GLU A 99 9.96 -11.27 -9.62
N TRP A 100 11.00 -12.07 -9.33
CA TRP A 100 10.95 -13.52 -9.46
C TRP A 100 10.02 -14.17 -8.43
N ARG A 101 10.00 -13.66 -7.19
CA ARG A 101 9.14 -14.18 -6.12
C ARG A 101 7.66 -13.92 -6.37
N VAL A 102 7.32 -12.74 -6.87
CA VAL A 102 5.94 -12.41 -7.24
C VAL A 102 5.52 -13.23 -8.46
N LYS A 103 6.37 -13.32 -9.49
CA LYS A 103 6.13 -14.20 -10.64
C LYS A 103 5.84 -15.63 -10.23
N GLN A 104 6.69 -16.22 -9.39
CA GLN A 104 6.50 -17.56 -8.84
C GLN A 104 5.18 -17.68 -8.06
N GLY A 105 4.78 -16.65 -7.32
CA GLY A 105 3.51 -16.63 -6.59
C GLY A 105 2.30 -16.72 -7.53
N ILE A 106 2.32 -15.93 -8.60
CA ILE A 106 1.25 -15.91 -9.63
C ILE A 106 1.21 -17.26 -10.37
N GLU A 107 2.34 -17.77 -10.83
CA GLU A 107 2.41 -19.08 -11.52
C GLU A 107 1.88 -20.22 -10.64
N ARG A 108 2.19 -20.20 -9.33
CA ARG A 108 1.64 -21.19 -8.39
C ARG A 108 0.13 -21.10 -8.23
N ALA A 109 -0.43 -19.89 -8.28
CA ALA A 109 -1.89 -19.70 -8.24
C ALA A 109 -2.54 -20.23 -9.52
N LEU A 110 -1.97 -19.94 -10.70
CA LEU A 110 -2.43 -20.48 -11.98
C LEU A 110 -2.43 -22.02 -11.97
N TYR A 111 -1.33 -22.63 -11.54
CA TYR A 111 -1.25 -24.09 -11.45
C TYR A 111 -2.25 -24.68 -10.46
N ALA A 112 -2.59 -23.97 -9.37
CA ALA A 112 -3.64 -24.42 -8.44
C ALA A 112 -5.03 -24.46 -9.09
N HIS A 113 -5.26 -23.63 -10.11
CA HIS A 113 -6.47 -23.62 -10.94
C HIS A 113 -6.36 -24.49 -12.21
N ASN A 114 -5.32 -25.32 -12.33
CA ASN A 114 -5.03 -26.13 -13.53
C ASN A 114 -4.80 -25.30 -14.80
N GLU A 115 -4.29 -24.08 -14.63
CA GLU A 115 -3.91 -23.20 -15.73
C GLU A 115 -2.39 -23.19 -15.87
N ASP A 116 -1.92 -23.19 -17.12
CA ASP A 116 -0.52 -22.94 -17.46
C ASP A 116 -0.46 -21.57 -18.14
N GLY A 117 0.26 -20.63 -17.54
CA GLY A 117 0.30 -19.25 -18.01
C GLY A 117 1.68 -18.63 -17.86
N GLU A 118 2.05 -17.82 -18.85
CA GLU A 118 3.31 -17.08 -18.82
C GLU A 118 3.11 -15.75 -18.10
N VAL A 119 3.82 -15.56 -17.00
CA VAL A 119 3.78 -14.31 -16.23
C VAL A 119 4.95 -13.42 -16.62
N ASN A 120 4.65 -12.28 -17.25
CA ASN A 120 5.64 -11.28 -17.66
C ASN A 120 5.53 -10.03 -16.78
N LEU A 121 6.36 -9.95 -15.74
CA LEU A 121 6.42 -8.82 -14.82
C LEU A 121 7.68 -8.00 -15.11
N SER A 122 7.50 -6.76 -15.55
CA SER A 122 8.59 -5.79 -15.74
C SER A 122 8.43 -4.62 -14.77
N VAL A 123 9.51 -4.26 -14.08
CA VAL A 123 9.53 -3.13 -13.15
C VAL A 123 10.66 -2.19 -13.53
N VAL A 124 10.29 -0.98 -13.95
CA VAL A 124 11.22 0.10 -14.24
C VAL A 124 11.36 0.96 -12.99
N ARG A 125 12.54 0.91 -12.36
CA ARG A 125 12.84 1.71 -11.17
C ARG A 125 13.31 3.10 -11.58
N GLN A 126 12.65 4.13 -11.06
CA GLN A 126 13.07 5.52 -11.21
C GLN A 126 13.13 6.17 -9.83
N PRO A 127 14.12 7.04 -9.57
CA PRO A 127 14.13 7.81 -8.34
C PRO A 127 12.91 8.74 -8.30
N LEU A 128 12.26 8.82 -7.14
CA LEU A 128 11.25 9.84 -6.92
C LEU A 128 11.89 11.23 -7.03
N LEU A 129 11.18 12.15 -7.68
CA LEU A 129 11.60 13.54 -7.75
C LEU A 129 11.57 14.17 -6.35
N PRO A 130 12.52 15.08 -6.01
CA PRO A 130 12.42 15.88 -4.80
C PRO A 130 11.07 16.59 -4.71
N ALA A 131 10.52 16.76 -3.51
CA ALA A 131 9.18 17.30 -3.33
C ALA A 131 8.96 18.65 -4.04
N ALA A 132 9.95 19.56 -4.00
CA ALA A 132 9.87 20.84 -4.71
C ALA A 132 9.76 20.66 -6.24
N ALA A 133 10.55 19.74 -6.81
CA ALA A 133 10.49 19.44 -8.24
C ALA A 133 9.18 18.71 -8.62
N SER A 134 8.66 17.85 -7.74
CA SER A 134 7.35 17.22 -7.89
C SER A 134 6.23 18.26 -7.90
N LEU A 135 6.27 19.25 -7.00
CA LEU A 135 5.31 20.33 -6.95
C LEU A 135 5.39 21.23 -8.20
N ASP A 136 6.60 21.58 -8.64
CA ASP A 136 6.80 22.36 -9.87
C ASP A 136 6.29 21.61 -11.11
N ARG A 137 6.53 20.30 -11.19
CA ARG A 137 5.97 19.46 -12.25
C ARG A 137 4.44 19.45 -12.20
N PHE A 138 3.86 19.32 -11.01
CA PHE A 138 2.41 19.35 -10.79
C PHE A 138 1.78 20.70 -11.17
N ARG A 139 2.51 21.82 -11.04
CA ARG A 139 2.08 23.13 -11.56
C ARG A 139 2.08 23.18 -13.08
N GLN A 140 3.13 22.65 -13.70
CA GLN A 140 3.39 22.79 -15.13
C GLN A 140 2.56 21.84 -16.00
N HIS A 141 2.18 20.68 -15.46
CA HIS A 141 1.43 19.67 -16.17
C HIS A 141 0.07 19.45 -15.52
N ASP A 142 -1.00 19.42 -16.32
CA ASP A 142 -2.25 18.84 -15.86
C ASP A 142 -2.05 17.34 -15.67
N LEU A 143 -2.74 16.78 -14.68
CA LEU A 143 -2.55 15.39 -14.29
C LEU A 143 -2.87 14.45 -15.45
N ASN A 144 -1.89 13.64 -15.85
CA ASN A 144 -2.26 12.26 -16.19
C ASN A 144 -2.72 11.62 -14.88
N THR A 145 -3.96 11.14 -14.86
CA THR A 145 -4.64 10.57 -13.69
C THR A 145 -3.83 9.47 -12.99
N SER A 146 -2.93 8.80 -13.72
CA SER A 146 -2.05 7.72 -13.24
C SER A 146 -1.08 8.11 -12.13
N ASP A 147 -0.41 9.25 -12.29
CA ASP A 147 0.70 9.66 -11.43
C ASP A 147 0.22 10.62 -10.33
N ALA A 148 -1.04 11.05 -10.42
CA ALA A 148 -1.64 12.07 -9.58
C ALA A 148 -1.64 11.69 -8.11
N TYR A 149 -2.19 10.52 -7.78
CA TYR A 149 -2.40 10.12 -6.39
C TYR A 149 -1.09 9.82 -5.66
N GLY A 150 -0.18 9.07 -6.29
CA GLY A 150 1.15 8.80 -5.73
C GLY A 150 1.97 10.08 -5.54
N THR A 151 1.89 11.03 -6.49
CA THR A 151 2.57 12.33 -6.37
C THR A 151 1.96 13.19 -5.26
N LEU A 152 0.63 13.23 -5.13
CA LEU A 152 -0.05 13.99 -4.08
C LEU A 152 0.27 13.45 -2.69
N GLU A 153 0.22 12.14 -2.48
CA GLU A 153 0.60 11.54 -1.20
C GLU A 153 2.06 11.84 -0.85
N HIS A 154 2.96 11.78 -1.83
CA HIS A 154 4.35 12.18 -1.65
C HIS A 154 4.48 13.66 -1.20
N LEU A 155 3.74 14.57 -1.84
CA LEU A 155 3.72 16.00 -1.49
C LEU A 155 3.08 16.26 -0.12
N TRP A 156 2.05 15.50 0.26
CA TRP A 156 1.43 15.61 1.58
C TRP A 156 2.40 15.21 2.69
N ALA A 157 3.18 14.15 2.48
CA ALA A 157 4.19 13.70 3.44
C ALA A 157 5.43 14.61 3.53
N ALA A 158 5.70 15.43 2.49
CA ALA A 158 6.91 16.24 2.39
C ALA A 158 6.94 17.39 3.42
N SER A 159 7.89 17.38 4.36
CA SER A 159 7.97 18.40 5.43
C SER A 159 8.53 19.74 4.98
N ASP A 160 9.23 19.76 3.85
CA ASP A 160 9.91 20.91 3.24
C ASP A 160 8.99 21.74 2.33
N ILE A 161 7.80 21.24 2.01
CA ILE A 161 6.79 21.97 1.24
C ILE A 161 5.90 22.81 2.16
N ASN A 162 5.68 24.07 1.80
CA ASN A 162 4.78 24.95 2.54
C ASN A 162 3.32 24.44 2.42
N PRO A 163 2.61 24.18 3.54
CA PRO A 163 1.23 23.71 3.51
C PRO A 163 0.25 24.61 2.74
N PHE A 164 0.43 25.93 2.82
CA PHE A 164 -0.42 26.89 2.12
C PHE A 164 -0.19 26.85 0.61
N GLU A 165 1.08 26.73 0.20
CA GLU A 165 1.47 26.63 -1.20
C GLU A 165 0.92 25.35 -1.85
N LEU A 166 0.99 24.22 -1.15
CA LEU A 166 0.43 22.96 -1.64
C LEU A 166 -1.10 23.04 -1.75
N TYR A 167 -1.77 23.67 -0.79
CA TYR A 167 -3.22 23.88 -0.83
C TYR A 167 -3.63 24.74 -2.02
N ASP A 168 -2.93 25.85 -2.28
CA ASP A 168 -3.24 26.75 -3.39
C ASP A 168 -3.08 26.03 -4.73
N VAL A 169 -1.95 25.34 -4.92
CA VAL A 169 -1.64 24.61 -6.16
C VAL A 169 -2.63 23.47 -6.41
N THR A 170 -2.96 22.68 -5.37
CA THR A 170 -3.93 21.59 -5.52
C THR A 170 -5.35 22.12 -5.73
N SER A 171 -5.74 23.21 -5.05
CA SER A 171 -7.04 23.85 -5.26
C SER A 171 -7.20 24.37 -6.69
N GLU A 172 -6.15 24.97 -7.25
CA GLU A 172 -6.15 25.49 -8.62
C GLU A 172 -6.22 24.37 -9.66
N LYS A 173 -5.45 23.30 -9.46
CA LYS A 173 -5.30 22.21 -10.45
C LYS A 173 -6.39 21.15 -10.40
N LEU A 174 -6.89 20.84 -9.20
CA LEU A 174 -7.82 19.74 -8.98
C LEU A 174 -9.21 20.19 -8.54
N GLY A 175 -9.35 21.40 -8.00
CA GLY A 175 -10.55 21.82 -7.28
C GLY A 175 -10.35 21.76 -5.77
N ARG A 176 -11.10 22.60 -5.05
CA ARG A 176 -10.97 22.77 -3.60
C ARG A 176 -11.38 21.51 -2.82
N GLU A 177 -12.27 20.71 -3.38
CA GLU A 177 -12.75 19.46 -2.82
C GLU A 177 -11.68 18.36 -2.76
N PHE A 178 -10.62 18.47 -3.56
CA PHE A 178 -9.47 17.55 -3.57
C PHE A 178 -8.22 18.16 -2.91
N ALA A 179 -8.29 19.42 -2.48
CA ALA A 179 -7.18 20.12 -1.82
C ALA A 179 -7.27 19.95 -0.30
N LEU A 180 -6.22 19.41 0.31
CA LEU A 180 -6.17 19.22 1.75
C LEU A 180 -5.85 20.54 2.47
N PRO A 181 -6.72 21.06 3.35
CA PRO A 181 -6.48 22.32 4.04
C PRO A 181 -5.16 22.32 4.81
N PRO A 182 -4.47 23.47 4.96
CA PRO A 182 -3.17 23.53 5.62
C PRO A 182 -3.14 22.95 7.04
N ALA A 183 -4.21 23.14 7.82
CA ALA A 183 -4.32 22.59 9.16
C ALA A 183 -4.42 21.06 9.16
N ASP A 184 -5.23 20.49 8.26
CA ASP A 184 -5.40 19.05 8.11
C ASP A 184 -4.13 18.41 7.56
N LEU A 185 -3.44 19.08 6.64
CA LEU A 185 -2.14 18.67 6.12
C LEU A 185 -1.08 18.60 7.23
N MET A 186 -1.10 19.51 8.21
CA MET A 186 -0.21 19.42 9.36
C MET A 186 -0.51 18.20 10.23
N ILE A 187 -1.78 17.84 10.40
CA ILE A 187 -2.18 16.62 11.14
C ILE A 187 -1.75 15.37 10.37
N GLU A 188 -2.02 15.32 9.06
CA GLU A 188 -1.56 14.23 8.19
C GLU A 188 -0.04 14.06 8.27
N ARG A 189 0.74 15.16 8.20
CA ARG A 189 2.21 15.12 8.36
C ARG A 189 2.67 14.55 9.71
N LEU A 190 1.90 14.76 10.78
CA LEU A 190 2.19 14.14 12.07
C LEU A 190 1.95 12.63 12.01
N ALA A 191 0.85 12.19 11.38
CA ALA A 191 0.58 10.78 11.15
C ALA A 191 1.65 10.12 10.25
N TYR A 192 2.09 10.79 9.18
CA TYR A 192 3.17 10.32 8.30
C TYR A 192 4.49 10.10 9.06
N ARG A 193 4.82 10.96 10.03
CA ARG A 193 6.05 10.82 10.82
C ARG A 193 6.02 9.61 11.74
N ALA A 194 4.85 9.26 12.28
CA ALA A 194 4.70 8.10 13.16
C ALA A 194 4.82 6.76 12.41
N GLN A 195 4.63 6.74 11.09
CA GLN A 195 4.68 5.52 10.30
C GLN A 195 6.11 5.14 9.90
N ALA A 196 6.46 3.86 10.08
CA ALA A 196 7.68 3.28 9.53
C ALA A 196 7.73 3.45 7.99
N ARG A 197 6.58 3.24 7.34
CA ARG A 197 6.40 3.32 5.89
C ARG A 197 4.90 3.39 5.55
N ARG A 198 4.56 3.96 4.39
CA ARG A 198 3.22 3.93 3.80
C ARG A 198 3.29 3.33 2.39
N PHE A 199 2.23 2.64 1.98
CA PHE A 199 2.02 2.24 0.60
C PHE A 199 0.99 3.22 0.03
N PRO A 200 1.39 4.17 -0.84
CA PRO A 200 0.45 5.12 -1.40
C PRO A 200 -0.51 4.40 -2.34
N ALA A 201 -1.73 4.93 -2.48
CA ALA A 201 -2.68 4.41 -3.45
C ALA A 201 -2.08 4.53 -4.86
N ALA A 202 -1.74 3.39 -5.46
CA ALA A 202 -1.24 3.32 -6.83
C ALA A 202 -2.37 2.86 -7.74
N GLN A 203 -2.67 3.63 -8.79
CA GLN A 203 -3.58 3.19 -9.84
C GLN A 203 -2.77 2.40 -10.88
N VAL A 204 -3.16 1.15 -11.14
CA VAL A 204 -2.59 0.36 -12.24
C VAL A 204 -3.27 0.83 -13.53
N MET A 205 -2.47 1.29 -14.49
CA MET A 205 -2.97 1.94 -15.71
C MET A 205 -2.97 1.07 -16.95
N ASP A 206 -2.21 -0.01 -16.94
CA ASP A 206 -2.05 -0.89 -18.08
C ASP A 206 -2.00 -2.33 -17.57
N VAL A 207 -3.16 -2.98 -17.60
CA VAL A 207 -3.28 -4.42 -17.43
C VAL A 207 -3.76 -4.95 -18.76
N SER A 208 -2.83 -5.29 -19.65
CA SER A 208 -3.15 -6.10 -20.82
C SER A 208 -3.46 -7.51 -20.33
N THR A 209 -4.73 -7.88 -20.26
CA THR A 209 -5.13 -9.28 -20.12
C THR A 209 -5.38 -9.87 -21.51
N ASP A 210 -4.98 -11.11 -21.75
CA ASP A 210 -5.15 -11.77 -23.07
C ASP A 210 -6.61 -11.88 -23.53
N ASP A 211 -7.60 -11.57 -22.69
CA ASP A 211 -9.00 -11.47 -23.12
C ASP A 211 -9.25 -10.28 -24.06
N ASP A 212 -8.42 -9.23 -24.04
CA ASP A 212 -8.48 -8.12 -25.00
C ASP A 212 -8.04 -8.54 -26.41
N LEU A 213 -7.36 -9.69 -26.56
CA LEU A 213 -6.93 -10.25 -27.85
C LEU A 213 -7.97 -11.22 -28.46
N LYS A 214 -9.06 -11.54 -27.76
CA LYS A 214 -10.16 -12.35 -28.31
C LYS A 214 -11.27 -11.52 -28.96
N GLU A 215 -11.25 -10.20 -28.81
CA GLU A 215 -12.22 -9.28 -29.43
C GLU A 215 -11.67 -8.51 -30.66
N MET A 216 -10.50 -8.87 -31.19
CA MET A 216 -9.99 -8.40 -32.50
C MET A 216 -10.07 -9.50 -33.57
#